data_AF-A0A494YU00-F1
#
_entry.id   AF-A0A494YU00-F1
#
_cell.length_a   1.000
_cell.length_b   1.000
_cell.length_c   1.000
_cell.angle_alpha   90.00
_cell.angle_beta   90.00
_cell.angle_gamma   90.00
#
_symmetry.space_group_name_H-M   'P 1'
#
loop_
_entity.id
_entity.type
_entity.pdbx_description
1 polymer ?
#
loop_
_entity_poly.entity_id
_entity_poly.type
_entity_poly.pdbx_seq_one_letter_code
_entity_poly.pdbx_strand_id
1 'polypeptide(L)'
;MGKVMSGSILMAIVNSFLLAIIAGWVNIEGLIDGLWLGLVVGLVIAGTSATNAMYEGMKLKLYMITAGFHVISMIIAGIIIGSFA
;
A
#
# COMPACT_ATOMS: atom_id res chain seq x y z
N MET A 1 -4.02 -2.20 22.88
CA MET A 1 -2.76 -2.35 22.12
C MET A 1 -2.67 -3.70 21.39
N GLY A 2 -2.62 -4.84 22.08
CA GLY A 2 -2.34 -6.15 21.45
C GLY A 2 -3.32 -6.58 20.35
N LYS A 3 -4.63 -6.31 20.51
CA LYS A 3 -5.65 -6.64 19.50
C LYS A 3 -5.50 -5.82 18.21
N VAL A 4 -5.18 -4.52 18.33
CA VAL A 4 -4.99 -3.62 17.18
C VAL A 4 -3.72 -4.01 16.42
N MET A 5 -2.62 -4.23 17.13
CA MET A 5 -1.34 -4.63 16.52
C MET A 5 -1.43 -5.98 15.80
N SER A 6 -2.07 -6.98 16.42
CA SER A 6 -2.29 -8.29 15.79
C SER A 6 -3.14 -8.16 14.52
N GLY A 7 -4.21 -7.36 14.57
CA GLY A 7 -5.04 -7.06 13.39
C GLY A 7 -4.25 -6.38 12.28
N SER A 8 -3.39 -5.40 12.60
CA SER A 8 -2.57 -4.70 11.61
C SER A 8 -1.55 -5.62 10.94
N ILE A 9 -0.92 -6.53 11.70
CA ILE A 9 0.02 -7.52 11.15
C ILE A 9 -0.70 -8.46 10.19
N LEU A 10 -1.86 -8.98 10.60
CA LEU A 10 -2.66 -9.86 9.74
C LEU A 10 -3.07 -9.16 8.45
N MET A 11 -3.53 -7.90 8.53
CA MET A 11 -3.90 -7.12 7.35
C MET A 11 -2.68 -6.79 6.47
N ALA A 12 -1.50 -6.57 7.04
CA ALA A 12 -0.27 -6.37 6.27
C ALA A 12 0.09 -7.61 5.44
N ILE A 13 -0.07 -8.81 6.02
CA ILE A 13 0.12 -10.09 5.32
C ILE A 13 -0.92 -10.23 4.20
N VAL A 14 -2.20 -9.97 4.48
CA VAL A 14 -3.26 -10.04 3.47
C VAL A 14 -2.96 -9.08 2.31
N ASN A 15 -2.58 -7.84 2.60
CA ASN A 15 -2.27 -6.84 1.59
C ASN A 15 -1.08 -7.24 0.71
N SER A 16 -0.03 -7.87 1.26
CA SER A 16 1.12 -8.30 0.46
C SER A 16 0.76 -9.42 -0.51
N PHE A 17 -0.06 -10.39 -0.10
CA PHE A 17 -0.57 -11.43 -1.00
C PHE A 17 -1.50 -10.86 -2.07
N LEU A 18 -2.38 -9.92 -1.72
CA LEU A 18 -3.25 -9.25 -2.70
C LEU A 18 -2.44 -8.49 -3.74
N LEU A 19 -1.39 -7.78 -3.33
CA LEU A 19 -0.51 -7.07 -4.26
C LEU A 19 0.21 -8.04 -5.20
N ALA A 20 0.66 -9.20 -4.71
CA ALA A 20 1.28 -10.24 -5.53
C ALA A 20 0.30 -10.87 -6.53
N ILE A 21 -0.96 -11.09 -6.13
CA ILE A 21 -2.01 -11.57 -7.04
C ILE A 21 -2.25 -10.55 -8.17
N ILE A 22 -2.35 -9.27 -7.83
CA ILE A 22 -2.49 -8.20 -8.83
C ILE A 22 -1.28 -8.19 -9.77
N ALA A 23 -0.06 -8.33 -9.23
CA ALA A 23 1.15 -8.41 -10.05
C ALA A 23 1.08 -9.56 -11.07
N GLY A 24 0.61 -10.74 -10.65
CA GLY A 24 0.42 -11.89 -11.53
C GLY A 24 -0.64 -11.66 -12.61
N TRP A 25 -1.73 -10.95 -12.30
CA TRP A 25 -2.77 -10.63 -13.30
C TRP A 25 -2.33 -9.62 -14.35
N VAL A 26 -1.44 -8.70 -13.98
CA VAL A 26 -0.96 -7.64 -14.88
C VAL A 26 0.32 -8.06 -15.62
N ASN A 27 0.82 -9.29 -15.39
CA ASN A 27 2.07 -9.81 -15.95
C ASN A 27 3.24 -8.83 -15.73
N ILE A 28 3.49 -8.49 -14.46
CA ILE A 28 4.67 -7.71 -14.08
C ILE A 28 5.91 -8.54 -14.41
N GLU A 29 6.82 -8.04 -15.25
CA GLU A 29 8.03 -8.77 -15.71
C GLU A 29 9.34 -8.12 -15.26
N GLY A 30 9.26 -7.10 -14.39
CA GLY A 30 10.47 -6.47 -13.88
C GLY A 30 10.27 -5.39 -12.83
N LEU A 31 11.41 -4.86 -12.38
CA LEU A 31 11.48 -3.91 -11.27
C LEU A 31 10.72 -2.60 -11.55
N ILE A 32 10.77 -2.10 -12.78
CA ILE A 32 10.09 -0.86 -13.18
C ILE A 32 8.57 -1.06 -13.16
N ASP A 33 8.09 -2.21 -13.61
CA ASP A 33 6.66 -2.55 -13.58
C ASP A 33 6.19 -2.73 -12.13
N GLY A 34 7.01 -3.36 -11.29
CA GLY A 34 6.79 -3.45 -9.86
C GLY A 34 6.71 -2.08 -9.15
N LEU A 35 7.60 -1.14 -9.52
CA LEU A 35 7.56 0.25 -9.06
C LEU A 35 6.22 0.90 -9.41
N TRP A 36 5.79 0.78 -10.67
CA TRP A 36 4.53 1.35 -11.13
C TRP A 36 3.32 0.74 -10.43
N LEU A 37 3.30 -0.59 -10.26
CA LEU A 37 2.27 -1.28 -9.50
C LEU A 37 2.17 -0.74 -8.07
N GLY A 38 3.31 -0.69 -7.38
CA GLY A 38 3.37 -0.20 -6.00
C GLY A 38 2.94 1.26 -5.86
N LEU A 39 3.33 2.12 -6.82
CA LEU A 39 2.92 3.52 -6.86
C LEU A 39 1.40 3.66 -7.07
N VAL A 40 0.84 2.96 -8.06
CA VAL A 40 -0.60 3.04 -8.37
C VAL A 40 -1.44 2.58 -7.19
N VAL A 41 -1.12 1.41 -6.62
CA VAL A 41 -1.84 0.87 -5.47
C VAL A 41 -1.67 1.79 -4.24
N GLY A 42 -0.46 2.29 -4.02
CA GLY A 42 -0.17 3.24 -2.94
C GLY A 42 -1.02 4.52 -3.04
N LEU A 43 -1.14 5.10 -4.25
CA LEU A 43 -1.95 6.30 -4.49
C LEU A 43 -3.45 6.04 -4.30
N VAL A 44 -3.96 4.87 -4.71
CA VAL A 44 -5.35 4.48 -4.43
C VAL A 44 -5.62 4.44 -2.93
N ILE A 45 -4.71 3.84 -2.15
CA ILE A 45 -4.85 3.80 -0.68
C ILE A 45 -4.77 5.20 -0.08
N ALA A 46 -3.87 6.06 -0.57
CA ALA A 46 -3.77 7.45 -0.14
C ALA A 46 -5.07 8.24 -0.42
N GLY A 47 -5.72 7.99 -1.56
CA GLY A 47 -7.02 8.55 -1.92
C GLY A 47 -8.14 8.10 -0.98
N THR A 48 -8.24 6.80 -0.72
CA THR A 48 -9.20 6.23 0.25
C THR A 48 -8.93 6.73 1.68
N SER A 49 -7.65 6.89 2.05
CA SER A 49 -7.31 7.49 3.35
C SER A 49 -7.70 8.97 3.42
N ALA A 50 -7.76 9.68 2.28
CA ALA A 50 -8.16 11.08 2.24
C ALA A 50 -9.65 11.23 2.55
N THR A 51 -10.49 10.37 1.99
CA THR A 51 -11.93 10.38 2.28
C THR A 51 -12.18 10.13 3.77
N ASN A 52 -11.48 9.16 4.36
CA ASN A 52 -11.56 8.89 5.80
C ASN A 52 -11.08 10.09 6.62
N ALA A 53 -9.98 10.72 6.20
CA ALA A 53 -9.46 11.92 6.86
C ALA A 53 -10.47 13.07 6.90
N MET A 54 -11.21 13.27 5.81
CA MET A 54 -12.25 14.31 5.73
C MET A 54 -13.41 14.01 6.69
N TYR A 55 -13.88 12.77 6.75
CA TYR A 55 -14.96 12.38 7.67
C TYR A 55 -14.54 12.44 9.15
N GLU A 56 -13.29 12.07 9.46
CA GLU A 56 -12.77 12.04 10.82
C GLU A 56 -12.27 13.41 11.32
N GLY A 57 -12.26 14.45 10.46
CA GLY A 57 -11.70 15.76 10.79
C GLY A 57 -10.19 15.71 11.08
N MET A 58 -9.49 14.77 10.44
CA MET A 58 -8.07 14.54 10.69
C MET A 58 -7.22 15.74 10.23
N LYS A 59 -6.21 16.11 11.02
CA LYS A 59 -5.26 17.16 10.65
C LYS A 59 -4.51 16.78 9.38
N LEU A 60 -4.38 17.73 8.43
CA LEU A 60 -3.69 17.51 7.15
C LEU A 60 -2.28 16.90 7.31
N LYS A 61 -1.52 17.37 8.30
CA LYS A 61 -0.18 16.83 8.61
C LYS A 61 -0.22 15.34 8.95
N LEU A 62 -1.21 14.90 9.74
CA LEU A 62 -1.36 13.50 10.11
C LEU A 62 -1.78 12.67 8.89
N TYR A 63 -2.70 13.18 8.07
CA TYR A 63 -3.07 12.56 6.80
C TYR A 63 -1.83 12.36 5.89
N MET A 64 -1.00 13.39 5.69
CA MET A 64 0.19 13.28 4.83
C MET A 64 1.17 12.22 5.31
N ILE A 65 1.34 12.09 6.64
CA ILE A 65 2.18 11.03 7.22
C ILE A 65 1.57 9.65 6.96
N THR A 66 0.27 9.48 7.21
CA THR A 66 -0.43 8.20 7.02
C THR A 66 -0.46 7.79 5.55
N ALA A 67 -0.80 8.71 4.64
CA ALA A 67 -0.82 8.48 3.21
C ALA A 67 0.59 8.18 2.68
N GLY A 68 1.58 8.98 3.05
CA GLY A 68 2.97 8.78 2.65
C GLY A 68 3.52 7.44 3.10
N PHE A 69 3.22 7.01 4.33
CA PHE A 69 3.59 5.68 4.83
C PHE A 69 3.03 4.57 3.94
N HIS A 70 1.75 4.62 3.56
CA HIS A 70 1.15 3.61 2.69
C HIS A 70 1.73 3.64 1.27
N VAL A 71 1.91 4.83 0.69
CA VAL A 71 2.47 4.98 -0.65
C VAL A 71 3.89 4.40 -0.72
N ILE A 72 4.76 4.81 0.20
CA ILE A 72 6.15 4.33 0.22
C ILE A 72 6.21 2.82 0.49
N SER A 73 5.38 2.32 1.41
CA SER A 73 5.34 0.88 1.72
C SER A 73 4.90 0.05 0.51
N MET A 74 3.91 0.52 -0.24
CA MET A 74 3.44 -0.18 -1.45
C MET A 74 4.46 -0.09 -2.59
N ILE A 75 5.15 1.03 -2.76
CA ILE A 75 6.27 1.15 -3.71
C ILE A 75 7.35 0.12 -3.39
N ILE A 76 7.78 0.03 -2.13
CA ILE A 76 8.80 -0.95 -1.72
C ILE A 76 8.31 -2.38 -1.96
N ALA A 77 7.07 -2.69 -1.60
CA ALA A 77 6.49 -4.01 -1.82
C ALA A 77 6.41 -4.37 -3.32
N GLY A 78 6.00 -3.41 -4.16
CA GLY A 78 5.94 -3.57 -5.61
C GLY A 78 7.31 -3.78 -6.24
N ILE A 79 8.32 -3.01 -5.83
CA ILE A 79 9.72 -3.20 -6.26
C ILE A 79 10.20 -4.60 -5.89
N ILE A 80 9.92 -5.07 -4.67
CA ILE A 80 10.32 -6.42 -4.23
C ILE A 80 9.67 -7.45 -5.15
N ILE A 81 8.35 -7.39 -5.34
CA ILE A 81 7.64 -8.34 -6.21
C ILE A 81 8.22 -8.32 -7.62
N GLY A 82 8.38 -7.14 -8.24
CA GLY A 82 8.92 -7.02 -9.60
C GLY A 82 10.41 -7.39 -9.71
N SER A 83 11.15 -7.46 -8.61
CA SER A 83 12.54 -7.95 -8.62
C SER A 83 12.63 -9.48 -8.65
N PHE A 84 11.54 -10.17 -8.32
CA PHE A 84 11.45 -11.64 -8.29
C PHE A 84 10.45 -12.21 -9.31
N ALA A 85 9.85 -11.34 -10.13
CA ALA A 85 9.02 -11.72 -11.27
C ALA A 85 9.89 -12.08 -12.47
#